data_AF-A0A7C7IWT5-F1
#
_entry.id   AF-A0A7C7IWT5-F1
#
_cell.length_a   1.000
_cell.length_b   1.000
_cell.length_c   1.000
_cell.angle_alpha   90.00
_cell.angle_beta   90.00
_cell.angle_gamma   90.00
#
_symmetry.space_group_name_H-M   'P 1'
#
loop_
_entity.id
_entity.type
_entity.pdbx_description
1 polymer ?
#
loop_
_entity_poly.entity_id
_entity_poly.type
_entity_poly.pdbx_seq_one_letter_code
_entity_poly.pdbx_strand_id
1 'polypeptide(L)'
;MKYIVGFLRIFVGIFFIISGFIKLNDPVGFSFKLKDYFAPDVLNLEFLVPFALVIALFVVIFEVLLGIMLIVGYAKKFTLWSLLLMIVFFTFLTFYSAYFNKVTDCGCFGDALKLTPWESFWKDVVLSIMILILFFGKKHIQPFFSKFGRTIIVFVSFIACMVFAYYVLQHLPWIDFRAYKIGANIQKGMEVPEGAPKPIFEYNWKFNVNGEEVIVTTNGDYPQQEGEFIGVETTEIQKGYEPPVHDFSIEREGENYTTQFLEAENLIVVIAYNLQNTEFDGYSNIKKVTDRALELGYQVIGLSASSQEKTAQLVEDYKLNFKFYFCDETTLKTIVRSNPGILELQKGTIKQKLHWNDAPELQLEKKEKAIPAFDVGLKQRLDSIAVLDQRYRKLMQADTPEARKQMGEEMGLSEAEYNGNLWTMQEAIDSANMAFIERVFNEKGYPGISMVGEPTNTAAWYVVQHNPDKIPTYLPLIKKAGEEGELPFRLVAMMEDRYLMNEGKMQVYGTQGMSNDNGSYIWPIETSETVNERRKEAGFTQTIEEYAKDLFGEDFEYRALTLDDVNRT
;
A
#
# COMPACT_ATOMS: atom_id res chain seq x y z
N MET A 1 -1.52 4.91 57.49
CA MET A 1 -2.70 4.50 56.70
C MET A 1 -3.41 5.67 55.99
N LYS A 2 -3.88 6.73 56.69
CA LYS A 2 -4.60 7.86 56.04
C LYS A 2 -3.81 8.55 54.92
N TYR A 3 -2.54 8.92 55.17
CA TYR A 3 -1.69 9.58 54.16
C TYR A 3 -1.35 8.67 52.99
N ILE A 4 -1.08 7.39 53.25
CA ILE A 4 -0.81 6.36 52.23
C ILE A 4 -2.02 6.21 51.30
N VAL A 5 -3.23 6.02 51.86
CA VAL A 5 -4.47 5.93 51.07
C VAL A 5 -4.73 7.21 50.29
N GLY A 6 -4.45 8.37 50.88
CA GLY A 6 -4.57 9.67 50.19
C GLY A 6 -3.65 9.77 48.97
N PHE A 7 -2.37 9.44 49.13
CA PHE A 7 -1.40 9.43 48.04
C PHE A 7 -1.77 8.40 46.95
N LEU A 8 -2.00 7.15 47.34
CA LEU A 8 -2.34 6.07 46.41
C LEU A 8 -3.61 6.37 45.61
N ARG A 9 -4.60 7.02 46.24
CA ARG A 9 -5.84 7.43 45.55
C ARG A 9 -5.55 8.39 44.41
N ILE A 10 -4.70 9.39 44.64
CA ILE A 10 -4.33 10.37 43.62
C ILE A 10 -3.46 9.70 42.55
N PHE A 11 -2.44 8.96 42.97
CA PHE A 11 -1.53 8.28 42.05
C PHE A 11 -2.25 7.28 41.14
N VAL A 12 -2.98 6.32 41.71
CA VAL A 12 -3.77 5.33 40.94
C VAL A 12 -4.84 6.02 40.11
N GLY A 13 -5.51 7.04 40.65
CA GLY A 13 -6.51 7.80 39.89
C GLY A 13 -5.94 8.48 38.65
N ILE A 14 -4.80 9.17 38.78
CA ILE A 14 -4.10 9.81 37.66
C ILE A 14 -3.61 8.76 36.66
N PHE A 15 -3.06 7.66 37.15
CA PHE A 15 -2.58 6.57 36.29
C PHE A 15 -3.69 6.03 35.37
N PHE A 16 -4.86 5.72 35.92
CA PHE A 16 -6.02 5.25 35.15
C PHE A 16 -6.54 6.32 34.19
N ILE A 17 -6.54 7.60 34.57
CA ILE A 17 -6.92 8.69 33.67
C ILE A 17 -5.95 8.78 32.48
N ILE A 18 -4.64 8.74 32.72
CA ILE A 18 -3.64 8.85 31.65
C ILE A 18 -3.70 7.62 30.73
N SER A 19 -3.71 6.41 31.30
CA SER A 19 -3.83 5.15 30.56
C SER A 19 -5.11 5.12 29.72
N GLY A 20 -6.26 5.43 30.33
CA GLY A 20 -7.54 5.50 29.62
C GLY A 20 -7.58 6.60 28.56
N PHE A 21 -7.02 7.78 28.82
CA PHE A 21 -6.99 8.89 27.85
C PHE A 21 -6.14 8.56 26.62
N ILE A 22 -4.98 7.94 26.80
CA ILE A 22 -4.12 7.56 25.67
C ILE A 22 -4.85 6.55 24.76
N LYS A 23 -5.54 5.57 25.34
CA LYS A 23 -6.37 4.64 24.56
C LYS A 23 -7.60 5.32 23.96
N LEU A 24 -8.20 6.28 24.66
CA LEU A 24 -9.34 7.07 24.14
C LEU A 24 -8.93 8.00 22.99
N ASN A 25 -7.67 8.44 22.93
CA ASN A 25 -7.13 9.18 21.80
C ASN A 25 -7.00 8.31 20.53
N ASP A 26 -6.85 6.99 20.68
CA ASP A 26 -6.83 6.03 19.56
C ASP A 26 -7.63 4.74 19.89
N PRO A 27 -8.97 4.83 19.92
CA PRO A 27 -9.82 3.70 20.26
C PRO A 27 -9.83 2.63 19.16
N VAL A 28 -9.57 3.04 17.91
CA VAL A 28 -9.43 2.12 16.76
C VAL A 28 -8.20 1.24 16.94
N GLY A 29 -7.05 1.81 17.29
CA GLY A 29 -5.83 1.07 17.60
C GLY A 29 -6.03 0.09 18.77
N PHE A 30 -6.69 0.53 19.85
CA PHE A 30 -7.02 -0.36 20.97
C PHE A 30 -7.99 -1.48 20.56
N SER A 31 -8.92 -1.21 19.64
CA SER A 31 -9.82 -2.25 19.12
C SER A 31 -9.09 -3.34 18.33
N PHE A 32 -7.99 -3.00 17.63
CA PHE A 32 -7.16 -4.01 16.96
C PHE A 32 -6.49 -4.93 17.97
N LYS A 33 -5.96 -4.38 19.07
CA LYS A 33 -5.40 -5.20 20.16
C LYS A 33 -6.44 -6.13 20.77
N LEU A 34 -7.68 -5.69 20.95
CA LEU A 34 -8.76 -6.57 21.41
C LEU A 34 -9.05 -7.70 20.42
N LYS A 35 -8.99 -7.44 19.11
CA LYS A 35 -9.14 -8.49 18.09
C LYS A 35 -8.03 -9.53 18.17
N ASP A 36 -6.79 -9.11 18.42
CA ASP A 36 -5.67 -10.03 18.64
C ASP A 36 -5.95 -10.95 19.84
N TYR A 37 -6.50 -10.42 20.94
CA TYR A 37 -6.92 -11.24 22.09
C TYR A 37 -8.10 -12.16 21.78
N PHE A 38 -9.02 -11.76 20.90
CA PHE A 38 -10.19 -12.55 20.54
C PHE A 38 -9.89 -13.67 19.53
N ALA A 39 -8.70 -13.67 18.93
CA ALA A 39 -8.29 -14.66 17.94
C ALA A 39 -8.35 -16.10 18.48
N PRO A 40 -8.57 -17.10 17.61
CA PRO A 40 -8.68 -18.53 17.96
C PRO A 40 -7.53 -19.06 18.79
N ASP A 41 -6.32 -18.59 18.51
CA ASP A 41 -5.08 -19.06 19.09
C ASP A 41 -4.72 -18.35 20.42
N VAL A 42 -5.56 -17.40 20.86
CA VAL A 42 -5.40 -16.65 22.11
C VAL A 42 -6.54 -16.97 23.09
N LEU A 43 -7.72 -16.34 22.95
CA LEU A 43 -8.89 -16.62 23.81
C LEU A 43 -10.02 -17.35 23.10
N ASN A 44 -9.96 -17.49 21.77
CA ASN A 44 -11.00 -18.12 20.96
C ASN A 44 -12.39 -17.49 21.15
N LEU A 45 -12.44 -16.16 21.05
CA LEU A 45 -13.65 -15.35 21.25
C LEU A 45 -14.01 -14.57 19.98
N GLU A 46 -13.88 -15.19 18.80
CA GLU A 46 -14.08 -14.53 17.50
C GLU A 46 -15.45 -13.86 17.36
N PHE A 47 -16.47 -14.36 18.04
CA PHE A 47 -17.80 -13.75 18.05
C PHE A 47 -17.81 -12.30 18.61
N LEU A 48 -16.77 -11.89 19.36
CA LEU A 48 -16.60 -10.53 19.86
C LEU A 48 -15.88 -9.60 18.87
N VAL A 49 -15.24 -10.13 17.82
CA VAL A 49 -14.49 -9.33 16.82
C VAL A 49 -15.33 -8.22 16.18
N PRO A 50 -16.60 -8.45 15.78
CA PRO A 50 -17.45 -7.38 15.25
C PRO A 50 -17.75 -6.27 16.26
N PHE A 51 -17.70 -6.57 17.56
CA PHE A 51 -17.99 -5.64 18.65
C PHE A 51 -16.74 -4.98 19.24
N ALA A 52 -15.55 -5.32 18.74
CA ALA A 52 -14.28 -4.91 19.34
C ALA A 52 -14.15 -3.38 19.51
N LEU A 53 -14.62 -2.58 18.54
CA LEU A 53 -14.59 -1.12 18.64
C LEU A 53 -15.52 -0.58 19.74
N VAL A 54 -16.72 -1.13 19.85
CA VAL A 54 -17.70 -0.72 20.89
C VAL A 54 -17.18 -1.12 22.28
N ILE A 55 -16.60 -2.32 22.40
CA ILE A 55 -15.97 -2.80 23.64
C ILE A 55 -14.78 -1.90 23.99
N ALA A 56 -13.92 -1.57 23.02
CA ALA A 56 -12.78 -0.68 23.20
C ALA A 56 -13.24 0.65 23.80
N LEU A 57 -14.19 1.34 23.15
CA LEU A 57 -14.77 2.61 23.62
C LEU A 57 -15.33 2.51 25.04
N PHE A 58 -16.12 1.47 25.32
CA PHE A 58 -16.67 1.26 26.66
C PHE A 58 -15.58 1.13 27.71
N VAL A 59 -14.59 0.26 27.48
CA VAL A 59 -13.51 -0.02 28.43
C VAL A 59 -12.68 1.24 28.69
N VAL A 60 -12.29 1.99 27.65
CA VAL A 60 -11.42 3.17 27.81
C VAL A 60 -12.14 4.34 28.49
N ILE A 61 -13.42 4.57 28.17
CA ILE A 61 -14.23 5.60 28.85
C ILE A 61 -14.45 5.21 30.30
N PHE A 62 -14.75 3.94 30.56
CA PHE A 62 -14.92 3.42 31.91
C PHE A 62 -13.64 3.54 32.74
N GLU A 63 -12.47 3.27 32.14
CA GLU A 63 -11.16 3.42 32.76
C GLU A 63 -10.89 4.87 33.21
N VAL A 64 -11.10 5.85 32.32
CA VAL A 64 -10.96 7.28 32.64
C VAL A 64 -11.93 7.70 33.76
N LEU A 65 -13.20 7.29 33.65
CA LEU A 65 -14.21 7.62 34.65
C LEU A 65 -13.90 7.03 36.02
N LEU A 66 -13.42 5.79 36.10
CA LEU A 66 -13.03 5.18 37.36
C LEU A 66 -11.86 5.91 38.02
N GLY A 67 -10.87 6.35 37.22
CA GLY A 67 -9.78 7.19 37.72
C GLY A 67 -10.29 8.50 38.32
N ILE A 68 -11.20 9.20 37.63
CA ILE A 68 -11.82 10.45 38.12
C ILE A 68 -12.66 10.18 39.37
N MET A 69 -13.50 9.15 39.36
CA MET A 69 -14.35 8.76 40.49
C MET A 69 -13.52 8.43 41.74
N LEU A 70 -12.37 7.78 41.56
CA LEU A 70 -11.42 7.50 42.64
C LEU A 70 -10.86 8.81 43.22
N ILE A 71 -10.39 9.72 42.36
CA ILE A 71 -9.85 11.02 42.79
C ILE A 71 -10.92 11.84 43.52
N VAL A 72 -12.14 11.98 43.01
CA VAL A 72 -13.18 12.80 43.67
C VAL A 72 -13.86 12.10 44.84
N GLY A 73 -13.71 10.77 44.95
CA GLY A 73 -14.33 9.94 45.98
C GLY A 73 -15.82 9.68 45.74
N TYR A 74 -16.23 9.60 44.47
CA TYR A 74 -17.59 9.28 44.04
C TYR A 74 -17.83 7.76 44.12
N ALA A 75 -19.07 7.35 44.46
CA ALA A 75 -19.51 5.94 44.52
C ALA A 75 -18.46 4.92 45.01
N LYS A 76 -17.73 5.23 46.10
CA LYS A 76 -16.50 4.53 46.54
C LYS A 76 -16.53 3.00 46.47
N LYS A 77 -17.63 2.38 46.91
CA LYS A 77 -17.77 0.91 46.88
C LYS A 77 -17.75 0.39 45.44
N PHE A 78 -18.55 0.99 44.57
CA PHE A 78 -18.60 0.63 43.15
C PHE A 78 -17.23 0.88 42.50
N THR A 79 -16.64 2.07 42.66
CA THR A 79 -15.34 2.40 42.06
C THR A 79 -14.23 1.43 42.45
N LEU A 80 -14.10 1.10 43.74
CA LEU A 80 -13.06 0.19 44.21
C LEU A 80 -13.27 -1.26 43.74
N TRP A 81 -14.51 -1.75 43.70
CA TRP A 81 -14.81 -3.07 43.16
C TRP A 81 -14.57 -3.14 41.65
N SER A 82 -14.99 -2.13 40.90
CA SER A 82 -14.76 -2.06 39.45
C SER A 82 -13.28 -1.96 39.10
N LEU A 83 -12.49 -1.14 39.83
CA LEU A 83 -11.03 -1.08 39.66
C LEU A 83 -10.37 -2.42 39.97
N LEU A 84 -10.78 -3.08 41.05
CA LEU A 84 -10.24 -4.39 41.44
C LEU A 84 -10.55 -5.46 40.38
N LEU A 85 -11.81 -5.53 39.90
CA LEU A 85 -12.19 -6.49 38.86
C LEU A 85 -11.41 -6.25 37.57
N MET A 86 -11.30 -4.99 37.14
CA MET A 86 -10.64 -4.62 35.91
C MET A 86 -9.12 -4.88 35.98
N ILE A 87 -8.45 -4.55 37.09
CA ILE A 87 -7.01 -4.82 37.21
C ILE A 87 -6.72 -6.32 37.33
N VAL A 88 -7.57 -7.10 38.00
CA VAL A 88 -7.44 -8.56 38.06
C VAL A 88 -7.58 -9.16 36.67
N PHE A 89 -8.56 -8.68 35.88
CA PHE A 89 -8.75 -9.11 34.50
C PHE A 89 -7.54 -8.78 33.62
N PHE A 90 -7.03 -7.55 33.65
CA PHE A 90 -5.85 -7.17 32.88
C PHE A 90 -4.57 -7.88 33.35
N THR A 91 -4.42 -8.11 34.65
CA THR A 91 -3.30 -8.90 35.21
C THR A 91 -3.32 -10.33 34.66
N PHE A 92 -4.52 -10.92 34.51
CA PHE A 92 -4.67 -12.24 33.89
C PHE A 92 -4.29 -12.20 32.40
N LEU A 93 -4.77 -11.22 31.63
CA LEU A 93 -4.46 -11.09 30.20
C LEU A 93 -2.97 -10.84 29.95
N THR A 94 -2.35 -9.97 30.74
CA THR A 94 -0.91 -9.66 30.63
C THR A 94 -0.07 -10.87 31.01
N PHE A 95 -0.45 -11.61 32.05
CA PHE A 95 0.19 -12.88 32.41
C PHE A 95 0.05 -13.92 31.30
N TYR A 96 -1.16 -14.14 30.79
CA TYR A 96 -1.43 -15.09 29.71
C TYR A 96 -0.55 -14.79 28.50
N SER A 97 -0.49 -13.51 28.10
CA SER A 97 0.32 -13.07 26.99
C SER A 97 1.82 -13.30 27.20
N ALA A 98 2.32 -13.02 28.40
CA ALA A 98 3.72 -13.19 28.77
C ALA A 98 4.14 -14.65 28.91
N TYR A 99 3.25 -15.51 29.38
CA TYR A 99 3.53 -16.94 29.59
C TYR A 99 3.44 -17.73 28.27
N PHE A 100 2.46 -17.44 27.43
CA PHE A 100 2.22 -18.17 26.17
C PHE A 100 2.83 -17.48 24.93
N ASN A 101 3.51 -16.33 25.10
CA ASN A 101 4.11 -15.53 24.01
C ASN A 101 3.13 -15.23 22.85
N LYS A 102 1.89 -14.87 23.19
CA LYS A 102 0.80 -14.69 22.19
C LYS A 102 0.67 -13.28 21.66
N VAL A 103 0.60 -12.28 22.55
CA VAL A 103 0.47 -10.87 22.17
C VAL A 103 1.68 -10.09 22.68
N THR A 104 2.43 -9.49 21.77
CA THR A 104 3.70 -8.79 22.07
C THR A 104 3.49 -7.42 22.73
N ASP A 105 2.28 -6.85 22.64
CA ASP A 105 1.91 -5.56 23.23
C ASP A 105 0.48 -5.61 23.79
N CYS A 106 0.36 -5.47 25.11
CA CYS A 106 -0.91 -5.54 25.83
C CYS A 106 -1.80 -4.29 25.67
N GLY A 107 -1.31 -3.24 25.00
CA GLY A 107 -2.09 -2.05 24.65
C GLY A 107 -2.46 -1.15 25.83
N CYS A 108 -1.86 -1.33 27.02
CA CYS A 108 -2.20 -0.55 28.21
C CYS A 108 -2.00 0.96 28.05
N PHE A 109 -0.99 1.38 27.26
CA PHE A 109 -0.71 2.78 26.96
C PHE A 109 -0.75 3.06 25.45
N GLY A 110 -1.43 2.21 24.67
CA GLY A 110 -1.42 2.29 23.22
C GLY A 110 -0.01 2.46 22.64
N ASP A 111 0.10 3.24 21.56
CA ASP A 111 1.37 3.52 20.90
C ASP A 111 2.28 4.51 21.65
N ALA A 112 1.83 5.11 22.76
CA ALA A 112 2.63 6.09 23.50
C ALA A 112 3.78 5.45 24.30
N LEU A 113 3.56 4.22 24.79
CA LEU A 113 4.56 3.46 25.53
C LEU A 113 4.33 1.96 25.30
N LYS A 114 5.16 1.38 24.43
CA LYS A 114 5.16 -0.07 24.20
C LYS A 114 5.90 -0.75 25.35
N LEU A 115 5.18 -1.54 26.12
CA LEU A 115 5.72 -2.34 27.21
C LEU A 115 5.75 -3.79 26.76
N THR A 116 6.83 -4.50 27.09
CA THR A 116 6.86 -5.96 26.91
C THR A 116 5.77 -6.63 27.74
N PRO A 117 5.36 -7.88 27.41
CA PRO A 117 4.34 -8.58 28.18
C PRO A 117 4.69 -8.71 29.67
N TRP A 118 5.95 -8.99 30.00
CA TRP A 118 6.42 -9.09 31.39
C TRP A 118 6.44 -7.74 32.14
N GLU A 119 6.83 -6.65 31.47
CA GLU A 119 6.74 -5.31 32.05
C GLU A 119 5.29 -4.92 32.33
N SER A 120 4.38 -5.22 31.39
CA SER A 120 2.95 -4.97 31.53
C SER A 120 2.36 -5.76 32.71
N PHE A 121 2.72 -7.04 32.85
CA PHE A 121 2.29 -7.89 33.95
C PHE A 121 2.74 -7.35 35.31
N TRP A 122 4.03 -7.06 35.50
CA TRP A 122 4.53 -6.58 36.79
C TRP A 122 3.95 -5.22 37.18
N LYS A 123 3.76 -4.33 36.20
CA LYS A 123 3.05 -3.06 36.38
C LYS A 123 1.62 -3.30 36.88
N ASP A 124 0.88 -4.25 36.31
CA ASP A 124 -0.48 -4.59 36.76
C ASP A 124 -0.51 -5.25 38.15
N VAL A 125 0.50 -6.06 38.51
CA VAL A 125 0.66 -6.62 39.86
C VAL A 125 0.89 -5.52 40.89
N VAL A 126 1.77 -4.56 40.61
CA VAL A 126 2.03 -3.41 41.49
C VAL A 126 0.76 -2.57 41.67
N LEU A 127 0.04 -2.30 40.58
CA LEU A 127 -1.25 -1.59 40.64
C LEU A 127 -2.30 -2.38 41.43
N SER A 128 -2.34 -3.70 41.28
CA SER A 128 -3.23 -4.57 42.05
C SER A 128 -2.98 -4.45 43.55
N ILE A 129 -1.71 -4.45 43.98
CA ILE A 129 -1.34 -4.25 45.39
C ILE A 129 -1.79 -2.87 45.89
N MET A 130 -1.55 -1.81 45.10
CA MET A 130 -2.01 -0.45 45.44
C MET A 130 -3.54 -0.38 45.57
N ILE A 131 -4.28 -1.01 44.65
CA ILE A 131 -5.74 -1.07 44.68
C ILE A 131 -6.24 -1.87 45.89
N LEU A 132 -5.58 -2.96 46.28
CA LEU A 132 -5.92 -3.71 47.50
C LEU A 132 -5.75 -2.84 48.76
N ILE A 133 -4.66 -2.07 48.85
CA ILE A 133 -4.46 -1.11 49.96
C ILE A 133 -5.60 -0.07 49.99
N LEU A 134 -6.03 0.45 48.83
CA LEU A 134 -7.18 1.35 48.73
C LEU A 134 -8.50 0.66 49.11
N PHE A 135 -8.68 -0.59 48.73
CA PHE A 135 -9.88 -1.39 48.98
C PHE A 135 -10.10 -1.61 50.49
N PHE A 136 -9.07 -2.06 51.21
CA PHE A 136 -9.11 -2.20 52.67
C PHE A 136 -9.07 -0.84 53.39
N GLY A 137 -8.37 0.14 52.79
CA GLY A 137 -8.25 1.51 53.27
C GLY A 137 -9.46 2.41 52.98
N LYS A 138 -10.56 1.90 52.40
CA LYS A 138 -11.70 2.69 51.88
C LYS A 138 -12.31 3.70 52.85
N LYS A 139 -12.20 3.46 54.17
CA LYS A 139 -12.64 4.38 55.23
C LYS A 139 -11.91 5.73 55.22
N HIS A 140 -10.69 5.78 54.67
CA HIS A 140 -9.86 6.98 54.59
C HIS A 140 -10.06 7.77 53.29
N ILE A 141 -10.82 7.26 52.32
CA ILE A 141 -11.15 7.97 51.09
C ILE A 141 -12.26 8.97 51.41
N GLN A 142 -11.91 10.23 51.65
CA GLN A 142 -12.88 11.30 51.93
C GLN A 142 -13.17 12.11 50.66
N PRO A 143 -14.45 12.43 50.37
CA PRO A 143 -14.77 13.20 49.18
C PRO A 143 -14.21 14.63 49.25
N PHE A 144 -13.76 15.16 48.12
CA PHE A 144 -13.25 16.55 48.04
C PHE A 144 -14.38 17.57 47.88
N PHE A 145 -15.49 17.20 47.22
CA PHE A 145 -16.62 18.09 46.90
C PHE A 145 -17.94 17.61 47.51
N SER A 146 -18.97 18.45 47.44
CA SER A 146 -20.35 18.10 47.78
C SER A 146 -20.88 16.95 46.92
N LYS A 147 -21.94 16.26 47.35
CA LYS A 147 -22.53 15.15 46.59
C LYS A 147 -22.90 15.58 45.17
N PHE A 148 -23.54 16.75 45.05
CA PHE A 148 -23.92 17.34 43.77
C PHE A 148 -22.71 17.69 42.90
N GLY A 149 -21.69 18.34 43.46
CA GLY A 149 -20.47 18.69 42.73
C GLY A 149 -19.75 17.46 42.16
N ARG A 150 -19.65 16.37 42.93
CA ARG A 150 -19.05 15.12 42.44
C ARG A 150 -19.85 14.48 41.31
N THR A 151 -21.18 14.48 41.40
CA THR A 151 -22.06 13.95 40.34
C THR A 151 -21.89 14.76 39.05
N ILE A 152 -21.85 16.09 39.14
CA ILE A 152 -21.61 16.96 37.98
C ILE A 152 -20.25 16.65 37.36
N ILE A 153 -19.17 16.57 38.15
CA ILE A 153 -17.84 16.29 37.62
C ILE A 153 -17.83 14.98 36.82
N VAL A 154 -18.35 13.89 37.40
CA VAL A 154 -18.39 12.58 36.72
C VAL A 154 -19.25 12.63 35.45
N PHE A 155 -20.41 13.29 35.50
CA PHE A 155 -21.29 13.41 34.34
C PHE A 155 -20.65 14.24 33.21
N VAL A 156 -20.07 15.40 33.54
CA VAL A 156 -19.37 16.25 32.56
C VAL A 156 -18.17 15.51 31.97
N SER A 157 -17.39 14.78 32.78
CA SER A 157 -16.30 13.95 32.28
C SER A 157 -16.78 12.85 31.34
N PHE A 158 -17.92 12.22 31.61
CA PHE A 158 -18.51 11.23 30.70
C PHE A 158 -18.89 11.87 29.36
N ILE A 159 -19.58 13.01 29.37
CA ILE A 159 -19.94 13.73 28.14
C ILE A 159 -18.68 14.16 27.39
N ALA A 160 -17.66 14.67 28.09
CA ALA A 160 -16.39 15.04 27.47
C ALA A 160 -15.69 13.85 26.80
N CYS A 161 -15.66 12.69 27.46
CA CYS A 161 -15.14 11.46 26.87
C CYS A 161 -15.92 11.01 25.63
N MET A 162 -17.26 11.13 25.64
CA MET A 162 -18.10 10.78 24.50
C MET A 162 -17.89 11.73 23.31
N VAL A 163 -17.81 13.04 23.56
CA VAL A 163 -17.54 14.05 22.52
C VAL A 163 -16.14 13.84 21.94
N PHE A 164 -15.14 13.59 22.79
CA PHE A 164 -13.78 13.33 22.34
C PHE A 164 -13.67 12.00 21.57
N ALA A 165 -14.35 10.94 22.02
CA ALA A 165 -14.43 9.67 21.28
C ALA A 165 -15.05 9.87 19.89
N TYR A 166 -16.16 10.61 19.80
CA TYR A 166 -16.79 10.93 18.52
C TYR A 166 -15.83 11.69 17.60
N TYR A 167 -15.13 12.69 18.15
CA TYR A 167 -14.12 13.45 17.40
C TYR A 167 -13.04 12.54 16.81
N VAL A 168 -12.37 11.70 17.61
CA VAL A 168 -11.28 10.84 17.11
C VAL A 168 -11.74 9.65 16.24
N LEU A 169 -13.05 9.41 16.13
CA LEU A 169 -13.61 8.44 15.17
C LEU A 169 -14.01 9.09 13.85
N GLN A 170 -14.24 10.41 13.84
CA GLN A 170 -14.56 11.18 12.64
C GLN A 170 -13.36 11.96 12.11
N HIS A 171 -12.29 12.04 12.91
CA HIS A 171 -11.04 12.72 12.62
C HIS A 171 -9.89 11.85 13.12
N LEU A 172 -8.65 12.18 12.74
CA LEU A 172 -7.50 11.45 13.26
C LEU A 172 -7.31 11.67 14.78
N PRO A 173 -6.62 10.73 15.46
CA PRO A 173 -6.17 10.92 16.83
C PRO A 173 -5.53 12.30 17.04
N TRP A 174 -5.89 12.97 18.13
CA TRP A 174 -5.39 14.32 18.41
C TRP A 174 -3.86 14.33 18.57
N ILE A 175 -3.31 13.30 19.23
CA ILE A 175 -1.86 13.10 19.33
C ILE A 175 -1.49 11.81 18.61
N ASP A 176 -0.54 11.91 17.69
CA ASP A 176 -0.02 10.74 16.98
C ASP A 176 1.31 10.27 17.58
N PHE A 177 1.27 9.12 18.26
CA PHE A 177 2.44 8.49 18.87
C PHE A 177 3.17 7.50 17.94
N ARG A 178 2.65 7.27 16.73
CA ARG A 178 3.16 6.23 15.82
C ARG A 178 4.39 6.69 15.05
N ALA A 179 5.10 5.73 14.46
CA ALA A 179 6.27 5.99 13.62
C ALA A 179 5.96 6.88 12.40
N TYR A 180 4.70 6.91 11.94
CA TYR A 180 4.24 7.67 10.79
C TYR A 180 3.60 9.02 11.15
N LYS A 181 3.97 9.64 12.28
CA LYS A 181 3.48 10.99 12.62
C LYS A 181 3.93 12.03 11.60
N ILE A 182 3.23 13.16 11.53
CA ILE A 182 3.60 14.29 10.68
C ILE A 182 5.05 14.72 11.00
N GLY A 183 5.87 14.90 9.96
CA GLY A 183 7.29 15.21 10.02
C GLY A 183 8.22 13.99 10.03
N ALA A 184 7.70 12.77 10.25
CA ALA A 184 8.51 11.55 10.14
C ALA A 184 8.87 11.26 8.68
N ASN A 185 10.05 10.66 8.46
CA ASN A 185 10.48 10.20 7.14
C ASN A 185 10.48 8.66 7.12
N ILE A 186 9.75 8.08 6.17
CA ILE A 186 9.53 6.64 6.07
C ILE A 186 10.84 5.91 5.75
N GLN A 187 11.64 6.42 4.81
CA GLN A 187 12.95 5.82 4.45
C GLN A 187 13.90 5.80 5.65
N LYS A 188 14.07 6.94 6.32
CA LYS A 188 14.88 7.01 7.55
C LYS A 188 14.34 6.15 8.68
N GLY A 189 13.02 5.95 8.72
CA GLY A 189 12.38 5.06 9.69
C GLY A 189 12.67 3.57 9.44
N MET A 190 13.07 3.20 8.23
CA MET A 190 13.47 1.85 7.83
C MET A 190 14.97 1.56 8.04
N GLU A 191 15.77 2.60 8.23
CA GLU A 191 17.22 2.45 8.42
C GLU A 191 17.53 1.77 9.75
N VAL A 192 18.43 0.77 9.70
CA VAL A 192 19.03 0.18 10.90
C VAL A 192 20.32 0.95 11.21
N PRO A 193 20.44 1.59 12.38
CA PRO A 193 21.64 2.35 12.74
C PRO A 193 22.91 1.48 12.73
N GLU A 194 24.05 2.07 12.37
CA GLU A 194 25.34 1.39 12.48
C GLU A 194 25.61 0.98 13.93
N GLY A 195 25.98 -0.29 14.14
CA GLY A 195 26.22 -0.85 15.47
C GLY A 195 24.97 -1.26 16.23
N ALA A 196 23.79 -1.22 15.61
CA ALA A 196 22.57 -1.73 16.22
C ALA A 196 22.71 -3.24 16.57
N PRO A 197 22.15 -3.68 17.71
CA PRO A 197 22.25 -5.07 18.15
C PRO A 197 21.64 -6.01 17.10
N LYS A 198 22.40 -7.03 16.71
CA LYS A 198 21.93 -8.09 15.81
C LYS A 198 21.18 -9.15 16.61
N PRO A 199 20.20 -9.85 16.01
CA PRO A 199 19.56 -10.96 16.68
C PRO A 199 20.59 -12.07 16.90
N ILE A 200 20.62 -12.64 18.12
CA ILE A 200 21.47 -13.77 18.47
C ILE A 200 20.56 -14.96 18.78
N PHE A 201 20.74 -16.03 18.02
CA PHE A 201 20.02 -17.29 18.19
C PHE A 201 20.97 -18.36 18.72
N GLU A 202 20.55 -19.04 19.77
CA GLU A 202 21.16 -20.29 20.22
C GLU A 202 20.38 -21.47 19.65
N TYR A 203 21.10 -22.48 19.19
CA TYR A 203 20.56 -23.71 18.64
C TYR A 203 20.90 -24.83 19.60
N ASN A 204 19.87 -25.38 20.24
CA ASN A 204 19.99 -26.50 21.17
C ASN A 204 19.71 -27.79 20.43
N TRP A 205 20.77 -28.46 20.00
CA TRP A 205 20.73 -29.71 19.23
C TRP A 205 20.62 -30.89 20.18
N LYS A 206 19.58 -31.70 20.03
CA LYS A 206 19.31 -32.88 20.86
C LYS A 206 19.80 -34.14 20.14
N PHE A 207 20.66 -34.91 20.81
CA PHE A 207 21.21 -36.16 20.33
C PHE A 207 20.88 -37.31 21.29
N ASN A 208 20.59 -38.49 20.75
CA ASN A 208 20.56 -39.72 21.51
C ASN A 208 21.95 -40.37 21.46
N VAL A 209 22.62 -40.43 22.60
CA VAL A 209 23.93 -41.05 22.74
C VAL A 209 23.78 -42.21 23.72
N ASN A 210 23.85 -43.44 23.20
CA ASN A 210 23.73 -44.68 24.01
C ASN A 210 22.44 -44.78 24.87
N GLY A 211 21.33 -44.17 24.43
CA GLY A 211 20.05 -44.18 25.15
C GLY A 211 19.84 -43.01 26.11
N GLU A 212 20.81 -42.09 26.22
CA GLU A 212 20.69 -40.84 26.99
C GLU A 212 20.57 -39.62 26.05
N GLU A 213 19.69 -38.68 26.40
CA GLU A 213 19.50 -37.44 25.65
C GLU A 213 20.58 -36.41 26.05
N VAL A 214 21.37 -35.98 25.07
CA VAL A 214 22.42 -34.97 25.22
C VAL A 214 22.05 -33.73 24.39
N ILE A 215 22.06 -32.55 25.03
CA ILE A 215 21.81 -31.28 24.36
C ILE A 215 23.13 -30.54 24.16
N VAL A 216 23.42 -30.15 22.92
CA VAL A 216 24.59 -29.33 22.56
C VAL A 216 24.11 -27.98 22.03
N THR A 217 24.58 -26.90 22.64
CA THR A 217 24.21 -25.53 22.25
C THR A 217 25.25 -24.93 21.31
N THR A 218 24.83 -24.41 20.16
CA THR A 218 25.70 -23.68 19.20
C THR A 218 25.05 -22.38 18.73
N ASN A 219 25.81 -21.52 18.04
CA ASN A 219 25.32 -20.27 17.45
C ASN A 219 24.92 -20.42 15.97
N GLY A 220 24.50 -21.63 15.56
CA GLY A 220 24.02 -21.93 14.20
C GLY A 220 24.79 -23.05 13.50
N ASP A 221 26.05 -23.27 13.87
CA ASP A 221 26.84 -24.38 13.33
C ASP A 221 26.34 -25.73 13.86
N TYR A 222 26.31 -26.75 13.01
CA TYR A 222 25.98 -28.10 13.44
C TYR A 222 27.08 -28.65 14.37
N PRO A 223 26.76 -29.11 15.60
CA PRO A 223 27.77 -29.57 16.55
C PRO A 223 28.41 -30.88 16.12
N GLN A 224 29.71 -31.04 16.38
CA GLN A 224 30.41 -32.32 16.22
C GLN A 224 30.14 -33.22 17.42
N GLN A 225 28.94 -33.80 17.46
CA GLN A 225 28.47 -34.72 18.50
C GLN A 225 28.16 -36.09 17.88
N GLU A 226 28.69 -37.16 18.46
CA GLU A 226 28.32 -38.54 18.10
C GLU A 226 26.96 -38.90 18.72
N GLY A 227 26.07 -39.53 17.95
CA GLY A 227 24.72 -39.91 18.38
C GLY A 227 23.67 -39.77 17.27
N GLU A 228 22.46 -40.28 17.50
CA GLU A 228 21.33 -40.09 16.58
C GLU A 228 20.70 -38.71 16.83
N PHE A 229 20.56 -37.88 15.78
CA PHE A 229 19.93 -36.57 15.89
C PHE A 229 18.43 -36.70 16.15
N ILE A 230 17.95 -36.09 17.24
CA ILE A 230 16.54 -36.09 17.63
C ILE A 230 15.83 -34.84 17.10
N GLY A 231 16.46 -33.67 17.25
CA GLY A 231 15.86 -32.40 16.87
C GLY A 231 16.68 -31.19 17.30
N VAL A 232 16.34 -30.01 16.79
CA VAL A 232 16.96 -28.74 17.17
C VAL A 232 15.89 -27.79 17.71
N GLU A 233 16.20 -27.16 18.83
CA GLU A 233 15.35 -26.14 19.45
C GLU A 233 16.10 -24.81 19.40
N THR A 234 15.59 -23.86 18.62
CA THR A 234 16.19 -22.53 18.46
C THR A 234 15.62 -21.58 19.51
N THR A 235 16.49 -20.97 20.30
CA THR A 235 16.14 -19.97 21.31
C THR A 235 16.72 -18.62 20.90
N GLU A 236 15.87 -17.61 20.74
CA GLU A 236 16.31 -16.23 20.56
C GLU A 236 16.80 -15.68 21.92
N ILE A 237 18.11 -15.46 22.05
CA ILE A 237 18.74 -14.96 23.29
C ILE A 237 18.72 -13.44 23.33
N GLN A 238 18.89 -12.82 22.17
CA GLN A 238 18.84 -11.38 22.02
C GLN A 238 18.04 -11.03 20.79
N LYS A 239 17.00 -10.22 20.97
CA LYS A 239 16.25 -9.65 19.85
C LYS A 239 17.10 -8.61 19.12
N GLY A 240 17.10 -8.69 17.80
CA GLY A 240 17.73 -7.69 16.94
C GLY A 240 17.05 -6.33 17.06
N TYR A 241 17.77 -5.25 16.72
CA TYR A 241 17.14 -3.95 16.55
C TYR A 241 16.13 -4.02 15.41
N GLU A 242 14.89 -3.72 15.74
CA GLU A 242 13.79 -3.64 14.80
C GLU A 242 13.53 -2.15 14.51
N PRO A 243 13.68 -1.70 13.24
CA PRO A 243 13.48 -0.31 12.91
C PRO A 243 12.01 0.10 13.16
N PRO A 244 11.76 1.39 13.51
CA PRO A 244 10.40 1.89 13.76
C PRO A 244 9.44 1.65 12.59
N VAL A 245 9.97 1.52 11.37
CA VAL A 245 9.28 1.08 10.16
C VAL A 245 10.01 -0.16 9.61
N HIS A 246 9.36 -1.32 9.54
CA HIS A 246 9.98 -2.58 9.10
C HIS A 246 9.20 -3.29 7.97
N ASP A 247 7.87 -3.09 7.90
CA ASP A 247 6.99 -3.80 6.96
C ASP A 247 6.40 -2.87 5.87
N PHE A 248 7.03 -1.72 5.61
CA PHE A 248 6.56 -0.80 4.57
C PHE A 248 7.12 -1.19 3.21
N SER A 249 6.23 -1.65 2.34
CA SER A 249 6.51 -1.81 0.92
C SER A 249 5.38 -1.24 0.06
N ILE A 250 5.71 -0.88 -1.17
CA ILE A 250 4.77 -0.48 -2.21
C ILE A 250 4.97 -1.43 -3.37
N GLU A 251 4.10 -2.41 -3.51
CA GLU A 251 4.26 -3.50 -4.47
C GLU A 251 3.09 -3.59 -5.42
N ARG A 252 3.33 -4.01 -6.67
CA ARG A 252 2.26 -4.28 -7.62
C ARG A 252 2.76 -5.21 -8.70
N GLU A 253 1.93 -6.20 -9.06
CA GLU A 253 2.22 -7.14 -10.16
C GLU A 253 3.59 -7.84 -10.02
N GLY A 254 4.04 -8.06 -8.77
CA GLY A 254 5.32 -8.69 -8.45
C GLY A 254 6.52 -7.74 -8.45
N GLU A 255 6.33 -6.46 -8.77
CA GLU A 255 7.37 -5.44 -8.76
C GLU A 255 7.30 -4.56 -7.50
N ASN A 256 8.46 -4.11 -7.02
CA ASN A 256 8.59 -3.25 -5.85
C ASN A 256 8.92 -1.81 -6.28
N TYR A 257 8.01 -0.88 -5.95
CA TYR A 257 8.07 0.54 -6.30
C TYR A 257 8.42 1.44 -5.09
N THR A 258 8.82 0.85 -3.96
CA THR A 258 9.00 1.55 -2.68
C THR A 258 9.98 2.71 -2.81
N THR A 259 11.17 2.47 -3.37
CA THR A 259 12.20 3.51 -3.54
C THR A 259 11.71 4.61 -4.48
N GLN A 260 11.14 4.26 -5.63
CA GLN A 260 10.64 5.22 -6.62
C GLN A 260 9.64 6.21 -6.00
N PHE A 261 8.65 5.71 -5.26
CA PHE A 261 7.64 6.58 -4.66
C PHE A 261 8.14 7.32 -3.43
N LEU A 262 9.01 6.72 -2.63
CA LEU A 262 9.57 7.41 -1.48
C LEU A 262 10.61 8.47 -1.87
N GLU A 263 11.20 8.41 -3.07
CA GLU A 263 12.06 9.49 -3.60
C GLU A 263 11.25 10.59 -4.31
N ALA A 264 9.96 10.37 -4.58
CA ALA A 264 9.10 11.34 -5.23
C ALA A 264 8.92 12.60 -4.37
N GLU A 265 8.97 13.77 -5.01
CA GLU A 265 8.87 15.05 -4.33
C GLU A 265 7.43 15.43 -3.93
N ASN A 266 6.44 15.14 -4.76
CA ASN A 266 5.06 15.62 -4.54
C ASN A 266 4.09 14.45 -4.65
N LEU A 267 4.13 13.54 -3.67
CA LEU A 267 3.34 12.31 -3.72
C LEU A 267 2.16 12.39 -2.75
N ILE A 268 0.96 12.20 -3.28
CA ILE A 268 -0.24 11.92 -2.49
C ILE A 268 -0.45 10.42 -2.42
N VAL A 269 -0.64 9.93 -1.19
CA VAL A 269 -0.90 8.51 -0.92
C VAL A 269 -2.25 8.38 -0.25
N VAL A 270 -3.17 7.69 -0.92
CA VAL A 270 -4.46 7.30 -0.34
C VAL A 270 -4.28 5.94 0.34
N ILE A 271 -4.60 5.83 1.62
CA ILE A 271 -4.47 4.59 2.39
C ILE A 271 -5.86 4.00 2.58
N ALA A 272 -6.08 2.77 2.11
CA ALA A 272 -7.27 1.99 2.41
C ALA A 272 -6.85 0.60 2.89
N TYR A 273 -6.61 0.45 4.19
CA TYR A 273 -5.95 -0.75 4.73
C TYR A 273 -6.69 -2.05 4.39
N ASN A 274 -8.02 -2.04 4.39
CA ASN A 274 -8.85 -3.18 4.01
C ASN A 274 -10.21 -2.71 3.48
N LEU A 275 -10.53 -3.07 2.23
CA LEU A 275 -11.77 -2.64 1.55
C LEU A 275 -13.03 -3.30 2.10
N GLN A 276 -12.94 -4.39 2.86
CA GLN A 276 -14.12 -4.95 3.54
C GLN A 276 -14.62 -4.07 4.69
N ASN A 277 -13.73 -3.24 5.26
CA ASN A 277 -14.00 -2.39 6.41
C ASN A 277 -13.78 -0.91 6.09
N THR A 278 -13.93 -0.51 4.82
CA THR A 278 -13.68 0.85 4.35
C THR A 278 -14.97 1.68 4.37
N GLU A 279 -14.83 2.97 4.64
CA GLU A 279 -15.91 3.95 4.66
C GLU A 279 -16.13 4.47 3.23
N PHE A 280 -17.07 3.84 2.53
CA PHE A 280 -17.34 4.10 1.13
C PHE A 280 -17.74 5.55 0.82
N ASP A 281 -18.45 6.20 1.73
CA ASP A 281 -18.86 7.62 1.59
C ASP A 281 -17.65 8.56 1.48
N GLY A 282 -16.50 8.17 2.05
CA GLY A 282 -15.28 8.96 2.08
C GLY A 282 -14.59 9.09 0.73
N TYR A 283 -14.80 8.16 -0.21
CA TYR A 283 -14.13 8.19 -1.52
C TYR A 283 -14.57 9.37 -2.38
N SER A 284 -15.76 9.94 -2.13
CA SER A 284 -16.20 11.17 -2.79
C SER A 284 -15.31 12.37 -2.46
N ASN A 285 -14.86 12.48 -1.21
CA ASN A 285 -13.93 13.51 -0.77
C ASN A 285 -12.51 13.22 -1.25
N ILE A 286 -12.07 11.96 -1.16
CA ILE A 286 -10.77 11.52 -1.67
C ILE A 286 -10.63 11.90 -3.15
N LYS A 287 -11.62 11.54 -3.98
CA LYS A 287 -11.61 11.86 -5.41
C LYS A 287 -11.43 13.35 -5.68
N LYS A 288 -12.20 14.21 -5.02
CA LYS A 288 -12.11 15.67 -5.21
C LYS A 288 -10.72 16.20 -4.91
N VAL A 289 -10.10 15.68 -3.84
CA VAL A 289 -8.79 16.14 -3.39
C VAL A 289 -7.68 15.59 -4.27
N THR A 290 -7.78 14.33 -4.71
CA THR A 290 -6.79 13.76 -5.62
C THR A 290 -6.88 14.37 -7.02
N ASP A 291 -8.07 14.71 -7.52
CA ASP A 291 -8.24 15.46 -8.79
C ASP A 291 -7.52 16.81 -8.69
N ARG A 292 -7.76 17.56 -7.62
CA ARG A 292 -7.04 18.81 -7.34
C ARG A 292 -5.53 18.61 -7.19
N ALA A 293 -5.09 17.50 -6.60
CA ALA A 293 -3.67 17.23 -6.43
C ALA A 293 -2.97 17.01 -7.77
N LEU A 294 -3.58 16.24 -8.68
CA LEU A 294 -3.09 16.05 -10.04
C LEU A 294 -3.02 17.40 -10.79
N GLU A 295 -4.04 18.25 -10.68
CA GLU A 295 -4.06 19.60 -11.28
C GLU A 295 -2.91 20.50 -10.76
N LEU A 296 -2.45 20.28 -9.53
CA LEU A 296 -1.34 20.99 -8.91
C LEU A 296 0.03 20.31 -9.14
N GLY A 297 0.07 19.24 -9.94
CA GLY A 297 1.28 18.53 -10.33
C GLY A 297 1.80 17.52 -9.31
N TYR A 298 0.94 17.05 -8.40
CA TYR A 298 1.26 15.95 -7.51
C TYR A 298 1.03 14.62 -8.22
N GLN A 299 1.84 13.62 -7.90
CA GLN A 299 1.55 12.23 -8.22
C GLN A 299 0.58 11.66 -7.19
N VAL A 300 -0.34 10.79 -7.60
CA VAL A 300 -1.31 10.17 -6.68
C VAL A 300 -1.26 8.65 -6.82
N ILE A 301 -1.15 7.96 -5.69
CA ILE A 301 -1.25 6.49 -5.59
C ILE A 301 -2.20 6.09 -4.46
N GLY A 302 -2.72 4.86 -4.52
CA GLY A 302 -3.41 4.22 -3.41
C GLY A 302 -2.58 3.07 -2.83
N LEU A 303 -2.66 2.82 -1.53
CA LEU A 303 -2.13 1.61 -0.88
C LEU A 303 -3.26 0.82 -0.20
N SER A 304 -3.30 -0.49 -0.42
CA SER A 304 -4.25 -1.40 0.22
C SER A 304 -3.68 -2.79 0.41
N ALA A 305 -4.10 -3.50 1.47
CA ALA A 305 -3.84 -4.93 1.61
C ALA A 305 -4.90 -5.80 0.89
N SER A 306 -5.92 -5.17 0.28
CA SER A 306 -6.97 -5.87 -0.46
C SER A 306 -6.50 -6.31 -1.85
N SER A 307 -7.16 -7.33 -2.41
CA SER A 307 -6.82 -7.85 -3.74
C SER A 307 -6.93 -6.80 -4.84
N GLN A 308 -6.10 -6.95 -5.88
CA GLN A 308 -6.08 -6.05 -7.04
C GLN A 308 -7.43 -5.98 -7.76
N GLU A 309 -8.18 -7.07 -7.79
CA GLU A 309 -9.55 -7.11 -8.34
C GLU A 309 -10.48 -6.15 -7.59
N LYS A 310 -10.50 -6.20 -6.25
CA LYS A 310 -11.36 -5.33 -5.44
C LYS A 310 -10.96 -3.86 -5.54
N THR A 311 -9.65 -3.60 -5.56
CA THR A 311 -9.17 -2.22 -5.69
C THR A 311 -9.43 -1.66 -7.09
N ALA A 312 -9.33 -2.48 -8.15
CA ALA A 312 -9.69 -2.08 -9.51
C ALA A 312 -11.18 -1.76 -9.63
N GLN A 313 -12.05 -2.61 -9.06
CA GLN A 313 -13.49 -2.36 -9.03
C GLN A 313 -13.82 -1.04 -8.30
N LEU A 314 -13.21 -0.79 -7.15
CA LEU A 314 -13.39 0.47 -6.41
C LEU A 314 -12.95 1.69 -7.24
N VAL A 315 -11.83 1.58 -7.97
CA VAL A 315 -11.32 2.64 -8.85
C VAL A 315 -12.33 2.94 -9.95
N GLU A 316 -12.96 1.93 -10.54
CA GLU A 316 -14.00 2.08 -11.56
C GLU A 316 -15.28 2.71 -10.99
N ASP A 317 -15.81 2.13 -9.90
CA ASP A 317 -17.07 2.56 -9.27
C ASP A 317 -17.04 4.03 -8.85
N TYR A 318 -15.92 4.47 -8.26
CA TYR A 318 -15.74 5.84 -7.77
C TYR A 318 -15.00 6.74 -8.76
N LYS A 319 -14.63 6.22 -9.95
CA LYS A 319 -13.86 6.95 -10.97
C LYS A 319 -12.61 7.62 -10.39
N LEU A 320 -11.88 6.85 -9.59
CA LEU A 320 -10.65 7.30 -8.96
C LEU A 320 -9.57 7.49 -10.02
N ASN A 321 -8.76 8.53 -9.85
CA ASN A 321 -7.75 8.96 -10.82
C ASN A 321 -6.35 8.39 -10.53
N PHE A 322 -6.28 7.39 -9.65
CA PHE A 322 -5.06 6.72 -9.24
C PHE A 322 -5.28 5.21 -9.18
N LYS A 323 -4.19 4.46 -9.09
CA LYS A 323 -4.22 3.00 -8.94
C LYS A 323 -3.73 2.60 -7.56
N PHE A 324 -4.18 1.45 -7.09
CA PHE A 324 -3.73 0.88 -5.83
C PHE A 324 -2.49 -0.02 -6.01
N TYR A 325 -1.63 0.01 -5.00
CA TYR A 325 -0.49 -0.86 -4.78
C TYR A 325 -0.71 -1.63 -3.47
N PHE A 326 -0.14 -2.81 -3.40
CA PHE A 326 -0.13 -3.65 -2.22
C PHE A 326 0.83 -3.10 -1.16
N CYS A 327 0.38 -3.18 0.10
CA CYS A 327 1.16 -2.95 1.31
C CYS A 327 0.46 -3.68 2.47
N ASP A 328 1.22 -4.18 3.45
CA ASP A 328 0.68 -4.98 4.54
C ASP A 328 -0.42 -4.26 5.35
N GLU A 329 -1.45 -4.99 5.77
CA GLU A 329 -2.61 -4.43 6.48
C GLU A 329 -2.21 -3.82 7.84
N THR A 330 -1.28 -4.45 8.56
CA THR A 330 -0.78 -3.97 9.86
C THR A 330 0.03 -2.69 9.68
N THR A 331 0.85 -2.63 8.63
CA THR A 331 1.54 -1.40 8.22
C THR A 331 0.55 -0.28 7.94
N LEU A 332 -0.43 -0.52 7.06
CA LEU A 332 -1.40 0.51 6.65
C LEU A 332 -2.25 1.00 7.82
N LYS A 333 -2.70 0.10 8.72
CA LYS A 333 -3.36 0.48 9.97
C LYS A 333 -2.48 1.41 10.80
N THR A 334 -1.18 1.13 10.87
CA THR A 334 -0.20 1.92 11.65
C THR A 334 0.04 3.29 11.03
N ILE A 335 0.01 3.42 9.70
CA ILE A 335 0.18 4.71 9.02
C ILE A 335 -0.91 5.70 9.40
N VAL A 336 -2.19 5.31 9.29
CA VAL A 336 -3.32 6.23 9.48
C VAL A 336 -4.53 5.50 10.07
N ARG A 337 -5.21 6.14 11.04
CA ARG A 337 -6.45 5.61 11.64
C ARG A 337 -7.68 6.06 10.84
N SER A 338 -7.64 5.81 9.54
CA SER A 338 -8.69 6.21 8.59
C SER A 338 -8.70 5.23 7.44
N ASN A 339 -9.89 4.87 6.96
CA ASN A 339 -10.08 3.93 5.86
C ASN A 339 -11.24 4.38 4.98
N PRO A 340 -11.03 5.19 3.93
CA PRO A 340 -9.73 5.63 3.43
C PRO A 340 -9.12 6.77 4.26
N GLY A 341 -7.80 6.97 4.20
CA GLY A 341 -7.08 8.15 4.69
C GLY A 341 -6.20 8.73 3.59
N ILE A 342 -5.67 9.94 3.78
CA ILE A 342 -4.82 10.60 2.78
C ILE A 342 -3.55 11.17 3.41
N LEU A 343 -2.42 11.02 2.72
CA LEU A 343 -1.12 11.55 3.11
C LEU A 343 -0.54 12.38 1.97
N GLU A 344 0.18 13.43 2.33
CA GLU A 344 1.13 14.13 1.45
C GLU A 344 2.55 13.74 1.87
N LEU A 345 3.32 13.20 0.94
CA LEU A 345 4.70 12.80 1.10
C LEU A 345 5.62 13.67 0.23
N GLN A 346 6.75 14.05 0.79
CA GLN A 346 7.86 14.72 0.09
C GLN A 346 9.15 13.97 0.40
N LYS A 347 9.70 13.25 -0.59
CA LYS A 347 10.90 12.42 -0.43
C LYS A 347 10.79 11.51 0.80
N GLY A 348 9.63 10.85 0.94
CA GLY A 348 9.32 9.95 2.05
C GLY A 348 8.98 10.64 3.37
N THR A 349 9.09 11.97 3.46
CA THR A 349 8.66 12.73 4.65
C THR A 349 7.17 13.03 4.61
N ILE A 350 6.46 12.67 5.67
CA ILE A 350 5.03 12.93 5.84
C ILE A 350 4.82 14.42 6.16
N LYS A 351 4.26 15.17 5.20
CA LYS A 351 4.00 16.61 5.33
C LYS A 351 2.62 16.86 5.93
N GLN A 352 1.62 16.11 5.48
CA GLN A 352 0.25 16.13 5.96
C GLN A 352 -0.31 14.72 6.03
N LYS A 353 -1.27 14.52 6.94
CA LYS A 353 -2.01 13.26 7.09
C LYS A 353 -3.40 13.57 7.62
N LEU A 354 -4.43 13.12 6.91
CA LEU A 354 -5.81 13.51 7.18
C LEU A 354 -6.75 12.30 7.12
N HIS A 355 -7.83 12.39 7.90
CA HIS A 355 -8.98 11.49 7.80
C HIS A 355 -9.77 11.83 6.52
N TRP A 356 -10.59 10.92 5.99
CA TRP A 356 -11.38 11.19 4.78
C TRP A 356 -12.40 12.33 4.95
N ASN A 357 -12.89 12.56 6.17
CA ASN A 357 -13.72 13.73 6.49
C ASN A 357 -12.95 15.04 6.31
N ASP A 358 -11.66 15.03 6.64
CA ASP A 358 -10.78 16.20 6.64
C ASP A 358 -10.01 16.34 5.32
N ALA A 359 -10.12 15.35 4.42
CA ALA A 359 -9.41 15.37 3.14
C ALA A 359 -9.60 16.69 2.36
N PRO A 360 -10.79 17.34 2.31
CA PRO A 360 -10.97 18.63 1.66
C PRO A 360 -10.10 19.76 2.22
N GLU A 361 -9.62 19.64 3.46
CA GLU A 361 -8.74 20.60 4.13
C GLU A 361 -7.27 20.44 3.73
N LEU A 362 -6.93 19.44 2.91
CA LEU A 362 -5.55 19.20 2.45
C LEU A 362 -4.98 20.43 1.75
N GLN A 363 -3.90 20.97 2.30
CA GLN A 363 -3.28 22.19 1.80
C GLN A 363 -2.19 21.85 0.81
N LEU A 364 -2.48 22.02 -0.48
CA LEU A 364 -1.52 21.74 -1.54
C LEU A 364 -0.95 23.03 -2.10
N GLU A 365 0.37 23.09 -2.23
CA GLU A 365 1.05 24.22 -2.86
C GLU A 365 1.11 24.01 -4.37
N LYS A 366 0.77 25.05 -5.15
CA LYS A 366 0.97 25.02 -6.60
C LYS A 366 2.48 25.05 -6.88
N LYS A 367 3.03 23.95 -7.39
CA LYS A 367 4.48 23.85 -7.65
C LYS A 367 4.82 24.40 -9.04
N GLU A 368 5.88 25.21 -9.14
CA GLU A 368 6.38 25.74 -10.43
C GLU A 368 7.02 24.66 -11.31
N LYS A 369 7.48 23.56 -10.69
CA LYS A 369 7.84 22.29 -11.33
C LYS A 369 6.73 21.25 -11.24
N ALA A 370 5.47 21.68 -11.06
CA ALA A 370 4.33 20.83 -11.35
C ALA A 370 4.52 20.36 -12.79
N ILE A 371 4.43 19.05 -13.00
CA ILE A 371 4.39 18.44 -14.34
C ILE A 371 3.42 19.29 -15.19
N PRO A 372 3.93 20.06 -16.16
CA PRO A 372 3.10 21.06 -16.80
C PRO A 372 2.13 20.33 -17.73
N ALA A 373 0.84 20.39 -17.38
CA ALA A 373 -0.30 19.92 -18.17
C ALA A 373 -0.68 18.43 -18.07
N PHE A 374 -0.75 17.84 -16.86
CA PHE A 374 -1.51 16.59 -16.71
C PHE A 374 -3.00 16.83 -17.02
N ASP A 375 -3.45 16.36 -18.19
CA ASP A 375 -4.79 16.60 -18.70
C ASP A 375 -5.65 15.36 -18.49
N VAL A 376 -6.42 15.36 -17.39
CA VAL A 376 -7.29 14.26 -17.00
C VAL A 376 -8.33 13.94 -18.09
N GLY A 377 -8.86 14.96 -18.77
CA GLY A 377 -9.84 14.78 -19.83
C GLY A 377 -9.24 14.12 -21.07
N LEU A 378 -8.04 14.57 -21.46
CA LEU A 378 -7.28 13.95 -22.55
C LEU A 378 -6.87 12.52 -22.19
N LYS A 379 -6.40 12.28 -20.96
CA LYS A 379 -6.05 10.94 -20.48
C LYS A 379 -7.23 9.98 -20.61
N GLN A 380 -8.39 10.33 -20.06
CA GLN A 380 -9.60 9.49 -20.14
C GLN A 380 -9.96 9.16 -21.58
N ARG A 381 -9.80 10.13 -22.48
CA ARG A 381 -10.08 9.93 -23.90
C ARG A 381 -9.04 9.04 -24.59
N LEU A 382 -7.75 9.21 -24.28
CA LEU A 382 -6.69 8.35 -24.80
C LEU A 382 -6.75 6.92 -24.26
N ASP A 383 -7.14 6.73 -23.00
CA ASP A 383 -7.41 5.40 -22.44
C ASP A 383 -8.54 4.71 -23.22
N SER A 384 -9.62 5.43 -23.52
CA SER A 384 -10.70 4.90 -24.36
C SER A 384 -10.22 4.57 -25.78
N ILE A 385 -9.35 5.40 -26.36
CA ILE A 385 -8.77 5.16 -27.68
C ILE A 385 -7.92 3.91 -27.68
N ALA A 386 -7.05 3.71 -26.68
CA ALA A 386 -6.20 2.53 -26.58
C ALA A 386 -7.02 1.21 -26.52
N VAL A 387 -8.16 1.22 -25.84
CA VAL A 387 -9.08 0.08 -25.81
C VAL A 387 -9.75 -0.14 -27.17
N LEU A 388 -10.24 0.92 -27.80
CA LEU A 388 -10.93 0.84 -29.09
C LEU A 388 -9.99 0.43 -30.24
N ASP A 389 -8.75 0.94 -30.22
CA ASP A 389 -7.72 0.68 -31.23
C ASP A 389 -7.40 -0.81 -31.39
N GLN A 390 -7.42 -1.56 -30.29
CA GLN A 390 -7.13 -3.01 -30.29
C GLN A 390 -8.38 -3.89 -30.38
N ARG A 391 -9.59 -3.32 -30.32
CA ARG A 391 -10.85 -4.07 -30.16
C ARG A 391 -11.09 -5.08 -31.27
N TYR A 392 -11.23 -4.63 -32.52
CA TYR A 392 -11.55 -5.55 -33.62
C TYR A 392 -10.31 -6.32 -34.09
N ARG A 393 -9.10 -5.81 -33.83
CA ARG A 393 -7.85 -6.53 -34.12
C ARG A 393 -7.74 -7.85 -33.37
N LYS A 394 -8.09 -7.85 -32.08
CA LYS A 394 -8.14 -9.09 -31.29
C LYS A 394 -9.13 -10.10 -31.87
N LEU A 395 -10.30 -9.63 -32.33
CA LEU A 395 -11.29 -10.49 -32.98
C LEU A 395 -10.83 -11.04 -34.33
N MET A 396 -10.00 -10.29 -35.07
CA MET A 396 -9.41 -10.76 -36.33
C MET A 396 -8.35 -11.85 -36.12
N GLN A 397 -7.71 -11.89 -34.95
CA GLN A 397 -6.73 -12.93 -34.57
C GLN A 397 -7.38 -14.24 -34.11
N ALA A 398 -8.70 -14.28 -33.92
CA ALA A 398 -9.38 -15.51 -33.52
C ALA A 398 -9.31 -16.58 -34.63
N ASP A 399 -8.78 -17.75 -34.28
CA ASP A 399 -8.60 -18.88 -35.19
C ASP A 399 -9.93 -19.53 -35.63
N THR A 400 -10.97 -19.43 -34.79
CA THR A 400 -12.27 -20.03 -35.04
C THR A 400 -13.43 -19.05 -34.84
N PRO A 401 -14.56 -19.24 -35.54
CA PRO A 401 -15.77 -18.46 -35.31
C PRO A 401 -16.28 -18.50 -33.86
N GLU A 402 -16.15 -19.65 -33.19
CA GLU A 402 -16.56 -19.84 -31.80
C GLU A 402 -15.68 -19.03 -30.84
N ALA A 403 -14.36 -19.05 -31.04
CA ALA A 403 -13.43 -18.23 -30.26
C ALA A 403 -13.71 -16.73 -30.44
N ARG A 404 -14.01 -16.31 -31.69
CA ARG A 404 -14.39 -14.93 -31.98
C ARG A 404 -15.68 -14.52 -31.28
N LYS A 405 -16.70 -15.39 -31.29
CA LYS A 405 -17.97 -15.15 -30.61
C LYS A 405 -17.76 -14.95 -29.10
N GLN A 406 -17.03 -15.86 -28.46
CA GLN A 406 -16.74 -15.78 -27.03
C GLN A 406 -16.01 -14.47 -26.69
N MET A 407 -14.96 -14.13 -27.43
CA MET A 407 -14.24 -12.86 -27.24
C MET A 407 -15.16 -11.64 -27.42
N GLY A 408 -16.05 -11.67 -28.41
CA GLY A 408 -17.01 -10.59 -28.65
C GLY A 408 -17.97 -10.38 -27.47
N GLU A 409 -18.54 -11.47 -26.95
CA GLU A 409 -19.46 -11.44 -25.80
C GLU A 409 -18.75 -10.98 -24.52
N GLU A 410 -17.52 -11.44 -24.27
CA GLU A 410 -16.68 -10.99 -23.15
C GLU A 410 -16.34 -9.49 -23.24
N MET A 411 -16.20 -8.95 -24.45
CA MET A 411 -16.00 -7.51 -24.70
C MET A 411 -17.30 -6.70 -24.65
N GLY A 412 -18.46 -7.34 -24.40
CA GLY A 412 -19.77 -6.71 -24.36
C GLY A 412 -20.30 -6.29 -25.73
N LEU A 413 -19.83 -6.92 -26.80
CA LEU A 413 -20.24 -6.63 -28.17
C LEU A 413 -21.48 -7.41 -28.57
N SER A 414 -22.32 -6.80 -29.40
CA SER A 414 -23.46 -7.47 -30.03
C SER A 414 -23.00 -8.43 -31.13
N GLU A 415 -23.88 -9.37 -31.51
CA GLU A 415 -23.62 -10.33 -32.59
C GLU A 415 -23.26 -9.65 -33.92
N ALA A 416 -23.87 -8.51 -34.22
CA ALA A 416 -23.55 -7.74 -35.41
C ALA A 416 -22.14 -7.12 -35.38
N GLU A 417 -21.63 -6.77 -34.19
CA GLU A 417 -20.31 -6.14 -34.03
C GLU A 417 -19.17 -7.15 -34.13
N TYR A 418 -19.32 -8.38 -33.62
CA TYR A 418 -18.26 -9.39 -33.73
C TYR A 418 -18.32 -10.25 -35.00
N ASN A 419 -19.48 -10.31 -35.69
CA ASN A 419 -19.61 -11.01 -36.98
C ASN A 419 -19.59 -10.07 -38.21
N GLY A 420 -19.53 -8.76 -38.01
CA GLY A 420 -19.47 -7.78 -39.08
C GLY A 420 -18.16 -7.79 -39.86
N ASN A 421 -18.02 -6.86 -40.82
CA ASN A 421 -16.74 -6.63 -41.49
C ASN A 421 -15.77 -5.91 -40.54
N LEU A 422 -15.04 -6.70 -39.76
CA LEU A 422 -14.10 -6.23 -38.73
C LEU A 422 -13.04 -5.28 -39.28
N TRP A 423 -12.57 -5.50 -40.51
CA TRP A 423 -11.60 -4.62 -41.18
C TRP A 423 -12.20 -3.24 -41.43
N THR A 424 -13.39 -3.15 -42.04
CA THR A 424 -14.05 -1.87 -42.28
C THR A 424 -14.39 -1.14 -40.98
N MET A 425 -14.80 -1.86 -39.94
CA MET A 425 -15.07 -1.26 -38.63
C MET A 425 -13.80 -0.73 -37.97
N GLN A 426 -12.69 -1.46 -38.10
CA GLN A 426 -11.39 -1.04 -37.60
C GLN A 426 -10.84 0.18 -38.36
N GLU A 427 -10.94 0.20 -39.69
CA GLU A 427 -10.54 1.36 -40.51
C GLU A 427 -11.30 2.63 -40.11
N ALA A 428 -12.60 2.52 -39.81
CA ALA A 428 -13.39 3.64 -39.32
C ALA A 428 -12.90 4.15 -37.95
N ILE A 429 -12.52 3.24 -37.04
CA ILE A 429 -11.93 3.59 -35.75
C ILE A 429 -10.55 4.24 -35.94
N ASP A 430 -9.68 3.64 -36.77
CA ASP A 430 -8.34 4.15 -37.04
C ASP A 430 -8.40 5.58 -37.58
N SER A 431 -9.31 5.84 -38.53
CA SER A 431 -9.54 7.17 -39.09
C SER A 431 -10.04 8.18 -38.05
N ALA A 432 -11.03 7.80 -37.23
CA ALA A 432 -11.58 8.68 -36.20
C ALA A 432 -10.56 8.98 -35.08
N ASN A 433 -9.80 7.97 -34.67
CA ASN A 433 -8.71 8.09 -33.70
C ASN A 433 -7.62 8.99 -34.24
N MET A 434 -7.18 8.78 -35.48
CA MET A 434 -6.15 9.59 -36.12
C MET A 434 -6.59 11.06 -36.18
N ALA A 435 -7.82 11.37 -36.60
CA ALA A 435 -8.33 12.74 -36.62
C ALA A 435 -8.38 13.41 -35.24
N PHE A 436 -8.53 12.65 -34.16
CA PHE A 436 -8.38 13.17 -32.80
C PHE A 436 -6.91 13.39 -32.44
N ILE A 437 -6.05 12.42 -32.68
CA ILE A 437 -4.62 12.50 -32.38
C ILE A 437 -3.95 13.65 -33.14
N GLU A 438 -4.29 13.88 -34.41
CA GLU A 438 -3.77 15.03 -35.17
C GLU A 438 -4.12 16.36 -34.51
N ARG A 439 -5.34 16.51 -33.98
CA ARG A 439 -5.71 17.72 -33.23
C ARG A 439 -4.89 17.87 -31.95
N VAL A 440 -4.69 16.78 -31.22
CA VAL A 440 -3.85 16.79 -30.01
C VAL A 440 -2.41 17.20 -30.35
N PHE A 441 -1.82 16.61 -31.40
CA PHE A 441 -0.47 16.95 -31.84
C PHE A 441 -0.34 18.43 -32.24
N ASN A 442 -1.31 18.97 -32.97
CA ASN A 442 -1.29 20.36 -33.41
C ASN A 442 -1.49 21.36 -32.26
N GLU A 443 -2.27 21.01 -31.25
CA GLU A 443 -2.57 21.90 -30.12
C GLU A 443 -1.57 21.78 -28.97
N LYS A 444 -1.08 20.57 -28.70
CA LYS A 444 -0.36 20.23 -27.46
C LYS A 444 0.96 19.49 -27.67
N GLY A 445 1.29 19.07 -28.89
CA GLY A 445 2.42 18.17 -29.14
C GLY A 445 2.10 16.73 -28.76
N TYR A 446 3.13 15.91 -28.51
CA TYR A 446 2.94 14.51 -28.15
C TYR A 446 2.34 14.39 -26.73
N PRO A 447 1.25 13.64 -26.52
CA PRO A 447 0.67 13.43 -25.20
C PRO A 447 1.50 12.40 -24.41
N GLY A 448 2.64 12.85 -23.92
CA GLY A 448 3.62 12.06 -23.17
C GLY A 448 3.22 11.70 -21.73
N ILE A 449 4.14 11.07 -21.00
CA ILE A 449 4.04 10.78 -19.56
C ILE A 449 3.65 12.03 -18.78
N SER A 450 4.25 13.18 -19.05
CA SER A 450 3.94 14.43 -18.36
C SER A 450 2.51 14.91 -18.60
N MET A 451 1.94 14.62 -19.76
CA MET A 451 0.59 15.09 -20.11
C MET A 451 -0.52 14.13 -19.67
N VAL A 452 -0.28 12.82 -19.74
CA VAL A 452 -1.35 11.82 -19.53
C VAL A 452 -0.94 10.62 -18.68
N GLY A 453 0.33 10.54 -18.29
CA GLY A 453 0.87 9.45 -17.46
C GLY A 453 0.96 8.10 -18.18
N GLU A 454 1.48 7.12 -17.47
CA GLU A 454 1.59 5.75 -17.96
C GLU A 454 0.38 4.88 -17.56
N PRO A 455 -0.04 3.93 -18.42
CA PRO A 455 0.50 3.60 -19.74
C PRO A 455 -0.09 4.45 -20.90
N THR A 456 -0.93 5.43 -20.57
CA THR A 456 -1.72 6.21 -21.53
C THR A 456 -0.86 6.97 -22.56
N ASN A 457 0.35 7.37 -22.16
CA ASN A 457 1.33 8.04 -23.02
C ASN A 457 1.63 7.28 -24.31
N THR A 458 1.47 5.96 -24.34
CA THR A 458 1.72 5.14 -25.55
C THR A 458 0.57 5.13 -26.55
N ALA A 459 -0.65 5.56 -26.16
CA ALA A 459 -1.86 5.41 -26.97
C ALA A 459 -1.76 6.15 -28.32
N ALA A 460 -1.24 7.38 -28.32
CA ALA A 460 -1.07 8.16 -29.54
C ALA A 460 -0.07 7.53 -30.51
N TRP A 461 0.95 6.83 -29.99
CA TRP A 461 1.91 6.12 -30.84
C TRP A 461 1.24 4.97 -31.60
N TYR A 462 0.42 4.14 -30.92
CA TYR A 462 -0.28 3.03 -31.58
C TYR A 462 -1.20 3.50 -32.70
N VAL A 463 -1.95 4.60 -32.48
CA VAL A 463 -2.81 5.18 -33.51
C VAL A 463 -2.00 5.58 -34.75
N VAL A 464 -0.88 6.30 -34.58
CA VAL A 464 -0.01 6.66 -35.71
C VAL A 464 0.59 5.41 -36.35
N GLN A 465 0.93 4.41 -35.54
CA GLN A 465 1.54 3.18 -36.00
C GLN A 465 0.65 2.39 -36.95
N HIS A 466 -0.67 2.49 -36.77
CA HIS A 466 -1.70 1.89 -37.62
C HIS A 466 -2.13 2.77 -38.81
N ASN A 467 -1.59 3.98 -38.94
CA ASN A 467 -1.82 4.89 -40.07
C ASN A 467 -0.47 5.19 -40.76
N PRO A 468 0.08 4.26 -41.55
CA PRO A 468 1.46 4.33 -42.05
C PRO A 468 1.74 5.54 -42.94
N ASP A 469 0.73 6.08 -43.63
CA ASP A 469 0.80 7.31 -44.42
C ASP A 469 1.07 8.56 -43.57
N LYS A 470 0.74 8.51 -42.27
CA LYS A 470 0.96 9.61 -41.32
C LYS A 470 2.31 9.54 -40.63
N ILE A 471 2.97 8.38 -40.60
CA ILE A 471 4.26 8.20 -39.94
C ILE A 471 5.31 9.24 -40.39
N PRO A 472 5.55 9.51 -41.68
CA PRO A 472 6.56 10.48 -42.11
C PRO A 472 6.33 11.89 -41.54
N THR A 473 5.07 12.27 -41.35
CA THR A 473 4.67 13.59 -40.85
C THR A 473 4.98 13.73 -39.35
N TYR A 474 4.71 12.68 -38.56
CA TYR A 474 4.81 12.74 -37.10
C TYR A 474 6.06 12.08 -36.52
N LEU A 475 6.87 11.37 -37.30
CA LEU A 475 8.11 10.75 -36.84
C LEU A 475 9.06 11.75 -36.13
N PRO A 476 9.26 13.00 -36.58
CA PRO A 476 10.07 13.97 -35.84
C PRO A 476 9.52 14.30 -34.45
N LEU A 477 8.19 14.40 -34.30
CA LEU A 477 7.52 14.63 -33.03
C LEU A 477 7.69 13.44 -32.08
N ILE A 478 7.56 12.22 -32.62
CA ILE A 478 7.73 10.97 -31.88
C ILE A 478 9.18 10.78 -31.42
N LYS A 479 10.15 11.09 -32.27
CA LYS A 479 11.58 11.08 -31.89
C LYS A 479 11.86 12.04 -30.74
N LYS A 480 11.38 13.28 -30.86
CA LYS A 480 11.50 14.27 -29.79
C LYS A 480 10.90 13.77 -28.47
N ALA A 481 9.70 13.18 -28.50
CA ALA A 481 9.06 12.62 -27.31
C ALA A 481 9.90 11.47 -26.68
N GLY A 482 10.51 10.61 -27.50
CA GLY A 482 11.41 9.58 -26.99
C GLY A 482 12.68 10.14 -26.35
N GLU A 483 13.30 11.14 -26.98
CA GLU A 483 14.50 11.83 -26.45
C GLU A 483 14.21 12.55 -25.12
N GLU A 484 13.01 13.08 -24.95
CA GLU A 484 12.53 13.73 -23.72
C GLU A 484 12.08 12.72 -22.64
N GLY A 485 12.08 11.41 -22.93
CA GLY A 485 11.63 10.37 -22.01
C GLY A 485 10.11 10.28 -21.83
N GLU A 486 9.35 10.95 -22.70
CA GLU A 486 7.88 11.00 -22.69
C GLU A 486 7.22 9.77 -23.34
N LEU A 487 8.00 8.99 -24.08
CA LEU A 487 7.62 7.76 -24.77
C LEU A 487 8.79 6.77 -24.68
N PRO A 488 8.57 5.47 -24.35
CA PRO A 488 9.63 4.49 -24.37
C PRO A 488 10.37 4.47 -25.72
N PHE A 489 11.68 4.67 -25.69
CA PHE A 489 12.49 4.85 -26.90
C PHE A 489 12.40 3.65 -27.87
N ARG A 490 12.19 2.43 -27.35
CA ARG A 490 11.91 1.23 -28.15
C ARG A 490 10.76 1.41 -29.14
N LEU A 491 9.72 2.19 -28.78
CA LEU A 491 8.59 2.48 -29.66
C LEU A 491 8.99 3.46 -30.78
N VAL A 492 9.85 4.43 -30.48
CA VAL A 492 10.44 5.30 -31.51
C VAL A 492 11.23 4.47 -32.52
N ALA A 493 12.11 3.59 -32.05
CA ALA A 493 12.90 2.68 -32.87
C ALA A 493 12.02 1.81 -33.80
N MET A 494 10.93 1.23 -33.25
CA MET A 494 9.97 0.45 -34.05
C MET A 494 9.31 1.26 -35.17
N MET A 495 8.91 2.50 -34.88
CA MET A 495 8.26 3.36 -35.87
C MET A 495 9.23 3.84 -36.94
N GLU A 496 10.47 4.15 -36.56
CA GLU A 496 11.53 4.55 -37.49
C GLU A 496 11.88 3.43 -38.47
N ASP A 497 12.10 2.21 -37.97
CA ASP A 497 12.36 1.06 -38.83
C ASP A 497 11.18 0.77 -39.77
N ARG A 498 9.92 0.92 -39.31
CA ARG A 498 8.74 0.79 -40.19
C ARG A 498 8.71 1.85 -41.28
N TYR A 499 9.02 3.09 -40.94
CA TYR A 499 9.14 4.15 -41.93
C TYR A 499 10.23 3.84 -42.96
N LEU A 500 11.42 3.42 -42.52
CA LEU A 500 12.54 3.09 -43.40
C LEU A 500 12.19 1.92 -44.33
N MET A 501 11.58 0.86 -43.80
CA MET A 501 11.13 -0.27 -44.60
C MET A 501 10.10 0.15 -45.67
N ASN A 502 9.10 0.97 -45.32
CA ASN A 502 8.10 1.45 -46.26
C ASN A 502 8.70 2.34 -47.37
N GLU A 503 9.80 3.03 -47.07
CA GLU A 503 10.57 3.83 -48.03
C GLU A 503 11.59 2.99 -48.83
N GLY A 504 11.62 1.67 -48.63
CA GLY A 504 12.58 0.77 -49.28
C GLY A 504 14.03 0.94 -48.81
N LYS A 505 14.24 1.52 -47.64
CA LYS A 505 15.57 1.79 -47.04
C LYS A 505 15.91 0.76 -45.98
N MET A 506 17.20 0.61 -45.71
CA MET A 506 17.64 -0.26 -44.61
C MET A 506 17.16 0.30 -43.26
N GLN A 507 16.81 -0.59 -42.34
CA GLN A 507 16.38 -0.26 -40.98
C GLN A 507 17.58 -0.13 -40.02
N VAL A 508 17.36 0.44 -38.85
CA VAL A 508 18.42 0.76 -37.88
C VAL A 508 18.47 -0.27 -36.73
N TYR A 509 17.30 -0.70 -36.24
CA TYR A 509 17.16 -1.51 -35.03
C TYR A 509 16.70 -2.95 -35.26
N GLY A 510 16.30 -3.29 -36.50
CA GLY A 510 15.91 -4.67 -36.86
C GLY A 510 14.51 -5.05 -36.39
N THR A 511 13.58 -4.11 -36.27
CA THR A 511 12.23 -4.36 -35.73
C THR A 511 11.19 -4.75 -36.78
N GLN A 512 11.52 -4.66 -38.07
CA GLN A 512 10.61 -5.07 -39.14
C GLN A 512 11.07 -6.36 -39.80
N GLY A 513 10.12 -7.27 -39.99
CA GLY A 513 10.29 -8.48 -40.79
C GLY A 513 9.19 -8.60 -41.83
N MET A 514 9.46 -9.37 -42.89
CA MET A 514 8.54 -9.66 -43.96
C MET A 514 8.48 -11.16 -44.23
N SER A 515 7.33 -11.60 -44.74
CA SER A 515 7.16 -12.93 -45.31
C SER A 515 6.63 -12.77 -46.73
N ASN A 516 7.29 -13.42 -47.68
CA ASN A 516 6.85 -13.51 -49.07
C ASN A 516 6.88 -14.99 -49.52
N ASP A 517 6.58 -15.24 -50.81
CA ASP A 517 6.58 -16.59 -51.39
C ASP A 517 7.93 -17.32 -51.27
N ASN A 518 9.03 -16.57 -51.09
CA ASN A 518 10.39 -17.07 -50.95
C ASN A 518 10.83 -17.27 -49.49
N GLY A 519 9.95 -16.98 -48.52
CA GLY A 519 10.16 -17.22 -47.10
C GLY A 519 10.07 -15.96 -46.24
N SER A 520 10.40 -16.12 -44.97
CA SER A 520 10.44 -15.03 -43.99
C SER A 520 11.85 -14.46 -43.85
N TYR A 521 11.96 -13.17 -43.62
CA TYR A 521 13.24 -12.51 -43.35
C TYR A 521 13.05 -11.24 -42.53
N ILE A 522 14.11 -10.84 -41.80
CA ILE A 522 14.20 -9.51 -41.20
C ILE A 522 14.64 -8.53 -42.29
N TRP A 523 13.98 -7.38 -42.39
CA TRP A 523 14.30 -6.38 -43.40
C TRP A 523 15.77 -5.91 -43.28
N PRO A 524 16.49 -5.60 -44.37
CA PRO A 524 17.92 -5.27 -44.32
C PRO A 524 18.27 -4.19 -43.28
N ILE A 525 19.30 -4.42 -42.47
CA ILE A 525 19.74 -3.54 -41.38
C ILE A 525 21.04 -2.83 -41.78
N GLU A 526 21.11 -1.50 -41.65
CA GLU A 526 22.24 -0.69 -42.15
C GLU A 526 23.59 -1.09 -41.54
N THR A 527 23.62 -1.46 -40.25
CA THR A 527 24.83 -1.96 -39.57
C THR A 527 24.47 -3.12 -38.66
N SER A 528 24.29 -4.29 -39.28
CA SER A 528 23.81 -5.49 -38.59
C SER A 528 24.74 -5.97 -37.47
N GLU A 529 26.04 -5.70 -37.55
CA GLU A 529 27.07 -6.17 -36.61
C GLU A 529 26.91 -5.58 -35.21
N THR A 530 26.41 -4.34 -35.12
CA THR A 530 26.25 -3.59 -33.86
C THR A 530 24.78 -3.37 -33.50
N VAL A 531 23.86 -4.06 -34.18
CA VAL A 531 22.41 -3.87 -33.97
C VAL A 531 21.98 -4.18 -32.54
N ASN A 532 22.56 -5.23 -31.93
CA ASN A 532 22.20 -5.65 -30.58
C ASN A 532 22.61 -4.62 -29.51
N GLU A 533 23.67 -3.85 -29.74
CA GLU A 533 24.06 -2.72 -28.87
C GLU A 533 23.01 -1.61 -28.96
N ARG A 534 22.63 -1.19 -30.18
CA ARG A 534 21.58 -0.18 -30.40
C ARG A 534 20.22 -0.62 -29.86
N ARG A 535 19.86 -1.90 -30.00
CA ARG A 535 18.63 -2.48 -29.44
C ARG A 535 18.62 -2.38 -27.92
N LYS A 536 19.72 -2.74 -27.27
CA LYS A 536 19.84 -2.62 -25.81
C LYS A 536 19.74 -1.17 -25.35
N GLU A 537 20.40 -0.24 -26.04
CA GLU A 537 20.33 1.20 -25.75
C GLU A 537 18.92 1.77 -25.94
N ALA A 538 18.19 1.30 -26.95
CA ALA A 538 16.80 1.68 -27.19
C ALA A 538 15.79 1.04 -26.21
N GLY A 539 16.23 0.12 -25.34
CA GLY A 539 15.39 -0.52 -24.33
C GLY A 539 14.70 -1.81 -24.77
N PHE A 540 15.22 -2.49 -25.81
CA PHE A 540 14.82 -3.87 -26.12
C PHE A 540 15.53 -4.86 -25.19
N THR A 541 14.81 -5.89 -24.74
CA THR A 541 15.36 -6.96 -23.90
C THR A 541 15.95 -8.12 -24.70
N GLN A 542 15.58 -8.24 -25.97
CA GLN A 542 15.94 -9.35 -26.85
C GLN A 542 16.96 -8.94 -27.90
N THR A 543 17.87 -9.86 -28.26
CA THR A 543 18.71 -9.72 -29.44
C THR A 543 17.90 -9.82 -30.73
N ILE A 544 18.51 -9.48 -31.87
CA ILE A 544 17.87 -9.61 -33.18
C ILE A 544 17.58 -11.08 -33.52
N GLU A 545 18.44 -12.00 -33.09
CA GLU A 545 18.29 -13.43 -33.30
C GLU A 545 17.10 -13.99 -32.52
N GLU A 546 16.97 -13.62 -31.24
CA GLU A 546 15.81 -13.99 -30.40
C GLU A 546 14.52 -13.41 -30.96
N TYR A 547 14.53 -12.13 -31.32
CA TYR A 547 13.35 -11.46 -31.90
C TYR A 547 12.91 -12.09 -33.23
N ALA A 548 13.85 -12.50 -34.08
CA ALA A 548 13.52 -13.12 -35.35
C ALA A 548 12.85 -14.49 -35.16
N LYS A 549 13.23 -15.24 -34.11
CA LYS A 549 12.55 -16.48 -33.72
C LYS A 549 11.15 -16.24 -33.18
N ASP A 550 10.96 -15.21 -32.36
CA ASP A 550 9.62 -14.83 -31.89
C ASP A 550 8.69 -14.48 -33.06
N LEU A 551 9.22 -13.85 -34.10
CA LEU A 551 8.43 -13.41 -35.25
C LEU A 551 8.10 -14.55 -36.23
N PHE A 552 9.02 -15.48 -36.44
CA PHE A 552 8.92 -16.48 -37.52
C PHE A 552 8.97 -17.95 -37.06
N GLY A 553 9.13 -18.20 -35.77
CA GLY A 553 9.22 -19.53 -35.15
C GLY A 553 10.63 -19.89 -34.68
N GLU A 554 10.72 -20.83 -33.73
CA GLU A 554 11.96 -21.27 -33.08
C GLU A 554 13.06 -21.78 -34.05
N ASP A 555 12.63 -22.35 -35.18
CA ASP A 555 13.51 -22.88 -36.22
C ASP A 555 14.09 -21.79 -37.14
N PHE A 556 13.71 -20.52 -36.95
CA PHE A 556 14.18 -19.42 -37.76
C PHE A 556 15.63 -19.05 -37.43
N GLU A 557 16.49 -19.00 -38.46
CA GLU A 557 17.87 -18.51 -38.36
C GLU A 557 17.97 -17.11 -38.98
N TYR A 558 18.29 -16.11 -38.14
CA TYR A 558 18.57 -14.77 -38.62
C TYR A 558 19.80 -14.74 -39.52
N ARG A 559 19.67 -14.06 -40.67
CA ARG A 559 20.75 -13.78 -41.61
C ARG A 559 20.71 -12.30 -41.98
N ALA A 560 21.87 -11.65 -41.94
CA ALA A 560 22.00 -10.28 -42.43
C ALA A 560 21.81 -10.27 -43.96
N LEU A 561 20.81 -9.52 -44.43
CA LEU A 561 20.49 -9.34 -45.84
C LEU A 561 20.79 -7.91 -46.28
N THR A 562 21.06 -7.75 -47.57
CA THR A 562 21.15 -6.44 -48.24
C THR A 562 19.84 -6.11 -48.96
N LEU A 563 19.66 -4.85 -49.36
CA LEU A 563 18.50 -4.45 -50.19
C LEU A 563 18.48 -5.21 -51.54
N ASP A 564 19.63 -5.58 -52.08
CA ASP A 564 19.70 -6.37 -53.32
C ASP A 564 19.21 -7.81 -53.12
N ASP A 565 19.42 -8.39 -51.94
CA ASP A 565 18.96 -9.75 -51.64
C ASP A 565 17.43 -9.82 -51.55
N VAL A 566 16.81 -8.81 -50.95
CA VAL A 566 15.35 -8.75 -50.79
C VAL A 566 14.61 -8.28 -52.05
N ASN A 567 15.27 -7.54 -52.95
CA ASN A 567 14.69 -7.14 -54.23
C ASN A 567 14.80 -8.22 -55.33
N ARG A 568 15.60 -9.27 -55.10
CA ARG A 568 15.76 -10.42 -56.02
C ARG A 568 14.87 -11.61 -55.64
N THR A 569 14.20 -11.54 -54.50
CA THR A 569 13.14 -12.44 -54.04
C THR A 569 11.77 -11.83 -54.32
#